data_AF-A0A178MDR3-F1
#
_entry.id   AF-A0A178MDR3-F1
#
_cell.length_a   1.000
_cell.length_b   1.000
_cell.length_c   1.000
_cell.angle_alpha   90.00
_cell.angle_beta   90.00
_cell.angle_gamma   90.00
#
_symmetry.space_group_name_H-M   'P 1'
#
loop_
_entity.id
_entity.type
_entity.pdbx_description
1 polymer ?
#
loop_
_entity_poly.entity_id
_entity_poly.type
_entity_poly.pdbx_seq_one_letter_code
_entity_poly.pdbx_strand_id
1 'polypeptide(L)'
;MATIDQRGPYQFRDLLPKNVTVLGKRAVFPVETPRAFGHAWRDVVKEEGFPDLRWHDLRHEAVSRLFERTDLRDNEIMAISGHLRPEMLTRYTHLRADRLGGRLG
;
A
#
# COMPACT_ATOMS: atom_id res chain seq x y z
N MET A 1 17.32 15.76 -25.86
CA MET A 1 16.61 16.65 -24.94
C MET A 1 15.30 15.97 -24.56
N ALA A 2 15.35 15.07 -23.57
CA ALA A 2 14.22 14.19 -23.24
C ALA A 2 13.17 14.97 -22.45
N THR A 3 11.97 15.09 -23.03
CA THR A 3 10.78 15.64 -22.38
C THR A 3 10.44 14.73 -21.20
N ILE A 4 10.62 15.24 -19.98
CA ILE A 4 10.16 14.58 -18.76
C ILE A 4 8.63 14.52 -18.88
N ASP A 5 8.11 13.32 -19.10
CA ASP A 5 6.68 13.04 -19.13
C ASP A 5 6.10 13.30 -17.74
N GLN A 6 5.22 14.30 -17.62
CA GLN A 6 4.59 14.71 -16.37
C GLN A 6 3.38 13.83 -16.00
N ARG A 7 3.20 12.66 -16.64
CA ARG A 7 2.07 11.76 -16.44
C ARG A 7 2.18 10.79 -15.25
N GLY A 8 3.15 10.99 -14.37
CA GLY A 8 3.21 10.36 -13.05
C GLY A 8 3.77 11.32 -12.00
N PRO A 9 3.99 10.84 -10.77
CA PRO A 9 3.46 11.24 -9.44
C PRO A 9 2.92 12.67 -9.17
N TYR A 10 2.87 13.59 -10.13
CA TYR A 10 2.47 14.98 -9.89
C TYR A 10 0.96 15.25 -9.87
N GLN A 11 0.11 14.32 -10.33
CA GLN A 11 -1.35 14.49 -10.35
C GLN A 11 -1.99 14.62 -8.96
N PHE A 12 -1.33 14.20 -7.88
CA PHE A 12 -1.86 14.40 -6.53
C PHE A 12 -1.92 15.88 -6.11
N ARG A 13 -1.15 16.76 -6.76
CA ARG A 13 -1.17 18.21 -6.46
C ARG A 13 -2.45 18.88 -6.96
N ASP A 14 -3.03 18.38 -8.04
CA ASP A 14 -4.21 18.97 -8.68
C ASP A 14 -5.53 18.51 -8.04
N LEU A 15 -5.49 17.46 -7.22
CA LEU A 15 -6.61 17.00 -6.39
C LEU A 15 -6.82 17.84 -5.13
N LEU A 16 -5.99 18.86 -4.89
CA LEU A 16 -6.18 19.79 -3.76
C LEU A 16 -7.30 20.77 -4.11
N PRO A 17 -8.46 20.75 -3.43
CA PRO A 17 -9.50 21.71 -3.70
C PRO A 17 -9.02 23.09 -3.24
N LYS A 18 -9.14 24.06 -4.15
CA LYS A 18 -8.92 25.47 -3.84
C LYS A 18 -10.05 25.84 -2.87
N ASN A 19 -9.73 26.19 -1.62
CA ASN A 19 -10.63 26.70 -0.56
C ASN A 19 -11.06 25.72 0.57
N VAL A 20 -10.27 24.69 0.90
CA VAL A 20 -10.53 23.89 2.12
C VAL A 20 -9.76 24.43 3.33
N THR A 21 -10.49 24.86 4.35
CA THR A 21 -9.96 25.29 5.66
C THR A 21 -9.29 24.12 6.39
N VAL A 22 -8.05 24.32 6.81
CA VAL A 22 -7.25 23.33 7.52
C VAL A 22 -7.56 23.40 9.01
N LEU A 23 -8.31 22.42 9.52
CA LEU A 23 -8.39 22.15 10.95
C LEU A 23 -7.31 21.12 11.34
N GLY A 24 -6.94 21.05 12.62
CA GLY A 24 -6.46 19.77 13.15
C GLY A 24 -7.36 18.63 12.67
N LYS A 25 -6.82 17.41 12.47
CA LYS A 25 -7.40 16.42 11.53
C LYS A 25 -7.37 16.88 10.07
N ARG A 26 -6.18 17.26 9.57
CA ARG A 26 -5.97 17.43 8.12
C ARG A 26 -5.86 16.05 7.47
N ALA A 27 -6.70 15.75 6.48
CA ALA A 27 -6.60 14.51 5.74
C ALA A 27 -5.26 14.47 4.98
N VAL A 28 -4.49 13.38 5.15
CA VAL A 28 -3.21 13.17 4.45
C VAL A 28 -3.40 13.17 2.94
N PHE A 29 -4.51 12.62 2.48
CA PHE A 29 -4.96 12.68 1.10
C PHE A 29 -6.14 13.64 0.98
N PRO A 30 -6.16 14.52 -0.03
CA PRO A 30 -7.25 15.47 -0.24
C PRO A 30 -8.45 14.77 -0.93
N VAL A 31 -9.01 13.75 -0.29
CA VAL A 31 -10.16 12.99 -0.80
C VAL A 31 -11.33 13.09 0.16
N GLU A 32 -12.50 13.41 -0.36
CA GLU A 32 -13.72 13.58 0.46
C GLU A 32 -14.21 12.26 1.05
N THR A 33 -14.01 11.15 0.32
CA THR A 33 -14.43 9.81 0.77
C THR A 33 -13.35 8.76 0.46
N PRO A 34 -13.26 7.68 1.25
CA PRO A 34 -12.37 6.55 0.93
C PRO A 34 -12.68 5.92 -0.43
N ARG A 35 -13.95 5.96 -0.85
CA ARG A 35 -14.37 5.43 -2.16
C ARG A 35 -13.77 6.25 -3.29
N ALA A 36 -13.72 7.58 -3.17
CA ALA A 36 -13.12 8.46 -4.18
C ALA A 36 -11.65 8.09 -4.45
N PHE A 37 -10.90 7.75 -3.40
CA PHE A 37 -9.52 7.26 -3.55
C PHE A 37 -9.45 5.99 -4.40
N GLY A 38 -10.33 5.02 -4.16
CA GLY A 38 -10.39 3.78 -4.94
C GLY A 38 -10.83 3.96 -6.40
N HIS A 39 -11.49 5.07 -6.75
CA HIS A 39 -11.76 5.45 -8.15
C HIS A 39 -10.51 6.05 -8.80
N ALA A 40 -9.92 7.07 -8.18
CA ALA A 40 -8.70 7.71 -8.68
C ALA A 40 -7.55 6.70 -8.88
N TRP A 41 -7.41 5.73 -7.96
CA TRP A 41 -6.45 4.64 -8.12
C TRP A 41 -6.69 3.81 -9.37
N ARG A 42 -7.95 3.42 -9.63
CA ARG A 42 -8.30 2.60 -10.80
C ARG A 42 -8.05 3.33 -12.10
N ASP A 43 -8.31 4.64 -12.14
CA ASP A 43 -8.09 5.45 -13.33
C ASP A 43 -6.59 5.50 -13.67
N VAL A 44 -5.73 5.83 -12.69
CA VAL A 44 -4.27 5.83 -12.86
C VAL A 44 -3.74 4.45 -13.27
N VAL A 45 -4.17 3.40 -12.58
CA VAL A 45 -3.72 2.03 -12.85
C VAL A 45 -4.12 1.56 -14.26
N LYS A 46 -5.29 1.96 -14.75
CA LYS A 46 -5.74 1.66 -16.11
C LYS A 46 -4.92 2.43 -17.15
N GLU A 47 -4.60 3.70 -16.89
CA GLU A 47 -3.74 4.52 -17.75
C GLU A 47 -2.31 3.97 -17.85
N GLU A 48 -1.77 3.45 -16.75
CA GLU A 48 -0.43 2.85 -16.67
C GLU A 48 -0.37 1.39 -17.16
N GLY A 49 -1.50 0.79 -17.57
CA GLY A 49 -1.54 -0.54 -18.16
C GLY A 49 -1.55 -1.71 -17.17
N PHE A 50 -1.94 -1.49 -15.91
CA PHE A 50 -2.00 -2.52 -14.87
C PHE A 50 -3.43 -2.78 -14.34
N PRO A 51 -4.47 -2.96 -15.19
CA PRO A 51 -5.89 -2.83 -14.82
C PRO A 51 -6.36 -3.70 -13.64
N ASP A 52 -5.66 -4.81 -13.35
CA ASP A 52 -5.99 -5.73 -12.26
C ASP A 52 -5.36 -5.35 -10.90
N LEU A 53 -4.47 -4.35 -10.85
CA LEU A 53 -3.82 -3.90 -9.62
C LEU A 53 -4.77 -3.06 -8.76
N ARG A 54 -5.18 -3.61 -7.61
CA ARG A 54 -6.09 -2.95 -6.67
C ARG A 54 -5.30 -2.25 -5.56
N TRP A 55 -5.91 -1.24 -4.95
CA TRP A 55 -5.30 -0.53 -3.82
C TRP A 55 -4.97 -1.46 -2.64
N HIS A 56 -5.82 -2.46 -2.37
CA HIS A 56 -5.58 -3.45 -1.32
C HIS A 56 -4.37 -4.34 -1.60
N ASP A 57 -3.97 -4.51 -2.86
CA ASP A 57 -2.82 -5.33 -3.22
C ASP A 57 -1.51 -4.69 -2.74
N LEU A 58 -1.47 -3.36 -2.58
CA LEU A 58 -0.32 -2.69 -1.95
C LEU A 58 -0.15 -3.11 -0.49
N ARG A 59 -1.25 -3.33 0.23
CA ARG A 59 -1.19 -3.85 1.60
C ARG A 59 -0.74 -5.31 1.60
N HIS A 60 -1.19 -6.11 0.65
CA HIS A 60 -0.72 -7.49 0.47
C HIS A 60 0.79 -7.53 0.19
N GLU A 61 1.27 -6.68 -0.72
CA GLU A 61 2.69 -6.57 -1.08
C GLU A 61 3.54 -6.10 0.10
N ALA A 62 3.09 -5.07 0.83
CA ALA A 62 3.81 -4.56 1.99
C ALA A 62 3.98 -5.64 3.07
N VAL A 63 2.94 -6.41 3.37
CA VAL A 63 3.02 -7.50 4.35
C VAL A 63 3.93 -8.62 3.83
N SER A 64 3.82 -9.00 2.56
CA SER A 64 4.70 -10.02 1.96
C SER A 64 6.17 -9.63 2.07
N ARG A 65 6.50 -8.36 1.76
CA ARG A 65 7.87 -7.82 1.94
C ARG A 65 8.35 -7.84 3.38
N LEU A 66 7.47 -7.61 4.36
CA LEU A 66 7.87 -7.71 5.77
C LEU A 66 8.26 -9.15 6.12
N PHE A 67 7.49 -10.13 5.66
CA PHE A 67 7.81 -11.55 5.86
C PHE A 67 9.11 -11.97 5.17
N GLU A 68 9.34 -11.50 3.94
CA GLU A 68 10.50 -11.86 3.12
C GLU A 68 11.78 -11.09 3.45
N ARG A 69 11.70 -9.80 3.81
CA ARG A 69 12.89 -8.93 3.89
C ARG A 69 13.32 -8.60 5.30
N THR A 70 12.54 -8.99 6.31
CA THR A 70 12.84 -8.70 7.71
C THR A 70 12.77 -9.96 8.55
N ASP A 71 13.36 -9.91 9.74
CA ASP A 71 13.25 -10.97 10.76
C ASP A 71 12.21 -10.64 11.85
N LEU A 72 11.29 -9.70 11.56
CA LEU A 72 10.21 -9.32 12.47
C LEU A 72 9.34 -10.52 12.82
N ARG A 73 8.94 -10.66 14.08
CA ARG A 73 8.01 -11.71 14.49
C ARG A 73 6.60 -11.41 13.98
N ASP A 74 5.77 -12.44 13.88
CA ASP A 74 4.40 -12.31 13.36
C ASP A 74 3.58 -11.26 14.12
N ASN A 75 3.76 -11.17 15.44
CA ASN A 75 3.10 -10.15 16.28
C ASN A 75 3.54 -8.71 15.96
N GLU A 76 4.81 -8.50 15.61
CA GLU A 76 5.34 -7.19 15.19
C GLU A 76 4.79 -6.79 13.83
N ILE A 77 4.73 -7.75 12.89
CA ILE A 77 4.10 -7.55 11.59
C ILE A 77 2.60 -7.27 11.76
N MET A 78 1.90 -7.95 12.66
CA MET A 78 0.50 -7.67 13.00
C MET A 78 0.32 -6.24 13.50
N ALA A 79 1.17 -5.77 14.41
CA ALA A 79 1.10 -4.43 14.96
C ALA A 79 1.33 -3.36 13.89
N ILE A 80 2.32 -3.54 13.01
CA ILE A 80 2.62 -2.62 11.91
C ILE A 80 1.50 -2.59 10.89
N SER A 81 1.01 -3.76 10.48
CA SER A 81 -0.05 -3.85 9.49
C SER A 81 -1.42 -3.48 10.07
N GLY A 82 -1.65 -3.62 11.37
CA GLY A 82 -2.95 -3.39 12.01
C GLY A 82 -3.88 -4.61 11.93
N HIS A 83 -3.34 -5.83 11.93
CA HIS A 83 -4.14 -7.05 12.03
C HIS A 83 -4.42 -7.37 13.50
N LEU A 84 -5.71 -7.48 13.84
CA LEU A 84 -6.19 -7.80 15.19
C LEU A 84 -6.00 -9.26 15.61
N ARG A 85 -5.92 -10.19 14.64
CA ARG A 85 -5.85 -11.62 14.89
C ARG A 85 -4.81 -12.31 14.00
N PRO A 86 -4.08 -13.31 14.50
CA PRO A 86 -3.01 -13.98 13.75
C PRO A 86 -3.49 -14.71 12.49
N GLU A 87 -4.74 -15.18 12.46
CA GLU A 87 -5.29 -15.92 11.32
C GLU A 87 -5.34 -15.05 10.04
N MET A 88 -5.33 -13.72 10.20
CA MET A 88 -5.25 -12.79 9.07
C MET A 88 -3.87 -12.75 8.41
N LEU A 89 -2.82 -13.26 9.07
CA LEU A 89 -1.47 -13.37 8.51
C LEU A 89 -1.15 -14.75 7.94
N THR A 90 -2.00 -15.77 8.13
CA THR A 90 -1.74 -17.14 7.67
C THR A 90 -1.43 -17.24 6.18
N ARG A 91 -1.93 -16.29 5.37
CA ARG A 91 -1.64 -16.23 3.93
C ARG A 91 -0.19 -15.86 3.60
N TYR A 92 0.60 -15.33 4.53
CA TYR A 92 1.97 -14.87 4.28
C TYR A 92 3.04 -15.71 5.00
N THR A 93 2.65 -16.55 5.96
CA THR A 93 3.58 -17.35 6.78
C THR A 93 4.42 -18.32 5.96
N HIS A 94 3.88 -18.81 4.83
CA HIS A 94 4.58 -19.70 3.92
C HIS A 94 5.85 -19.07 3.30
N LEU A 95 5.92 -17.74 3.21
CA LEU A 95 7.09 -17.01 2.68
C LEU A 95 8.35 -17.16 3.56
N ARG A 96 8.21 -17.69 4.78
CA ARG A 96 9.33 -17.99 5.68
C ARG A 96 9.71 -19.47 5.73
N ALA A 97 8.93 -20.36 5.13
CA ALA A 97 9.22 -21.79 5.10
C ALA A 97 10.62 -22.07 4.51
N ASP A 98 10.99 -21.32 3.47
CA ASP A 98 12.29 -21.45 2.82
C ASP A 98 13.46 -21.03 3.73
N ARG A 99 13.25 -20.08 4.63
CA ARG A 99 14.26 -19.64 5.61
C ARG A 99 14.35 -20.54 6.83
N LEU A 100 13.25 -21.21 7.20
CA LEU A 100 13.25 -22.17 8.31
C LEU A 100 14.23 -23.32 8.05
N GLY A 101 14.34 -23.79 6.80
CA GLY A 101 15.32 -24.81 6.41
C GLY A 101 16.77 -24.41 6.71
N GLY A 102 17.12 -23.14 6.47
CA GLY A 102 18.48 -22.62 6.74
C GLY A 102 18.80 -22.35 8.21
N ARG A 103 17.81 -22.35 9.11
CA ARG A 103 18.00 -22.15 10.56
C ARG A 103 18.05 -23.46 11.36
N LEU A 104 17.63 -24.57 10.75
CA LEU A 104 17.55 -25.89 11.37
C LEU A 104 18.64 -26.86 10.86
N GLY A 105 19.50 -26.42 9.94
CA GLY A 105 20.74 -27.08 9.56
C GLY A 105 21.96 -26.33 10.08
#